data_AF-A0A9E6C0N9-F1
#
_entry.id   AF-A0A9E6C0N9-F1
#
_cell.length_a   1.000
_cell.length_b   1.000
_cell.length_c   1.000
_cell.angle_alpha   90.00
_cell.angle_beta   90.00
_cell.angle_gamma   90.00
#
_symmetry.space_group_name_H-M   'P 1'
#
loop_
_entity.id
_entity.type
_entity.pdbx_description
1 polymer ?
#
loop_
_entity_poly.entity_id
_entity_poly.type
_entity_poly.pdbx_seq_one_letter_code
_entity_poly.pdbx_strand_id
1 'polypeptide(L)'
;AEDVAQQVFLVAFVHRDEFEFDREDARPWLCGIARNLCGRHFRTQWQIRHLTHRLPPPPIGLRARYRRRQAGGCTASAGTPLRGDMRTVAVTGRDSHPACN
;
A
#
# COMPACT_ATOMS: atom_id res chain seq x y z
N ALA A 1 -9.88 -0.03 -10.17
CA ALA A 1 -8.98 1.06 -10.58
C ALA A 1 -8.74 2.04 -9.44
N GLU A 2 -9.70 2.20 -8.52
CA GLU A 2 -9.64 3.19 -7.42
C GLU A 2 -8.40 3.09 -6.52
N ASP A 3 -8.07 1.90 -6.01
CA ASP A 3 -6.91 1.71 -5.11
C ASP A 3 -5.58 2.17 -5.74
N VAL A 4 -5.42 1.95 -7.05
CA VAL A 4 -4.23 2.40 -7.78
C VAL A 4 -4.25 3.91 -7.95
N ALA A 5 -5.40 4.52 -8.24
CA ALA A 5 -5.52 5.97 -8.32
C ALA A 5 -5.18 6.63 -6.98
N GLN A 6 -5.68 6.11 -5.86
CA GLN A 6 -5.34 6.59 -4.51
C GLN A 6 -3.83 6.48 -4.23
N GLN A 7 -3.20 5.36 -4.58
CA GLN A 7 -1.75 5.19 -4.42
C GLN A 7 -0.95 6.18 -5.28
N VAL A 8 -1.39 6.46 -6.51
CA VAL A 8 -0.76 7.47 -7.36
C VAL A 8 -0.78 8.83 -6.68
N PHE A 9 -1.92 9.25 -6.14
CA PHE A 9 -2.03 10.53 -5.43
C PHE A 9 -1.15 10.57 -4.18
N LEU A 10 -1.10 9.49 -3.39
CA LEU A 10 -0.25 9.46 -2.20
C LEU A 10 1.24 9.54 -2.56
N VAL A 11 1.70 8.79 -3.56
CA VAL A 11 3.10 8.82 -4.02
C VAL A 11 3.44 10.19 -4.59
N ALA A 12 2.57 10.74 -5.44
CA ALA A 12 2.75 12.08 -5.99
C ALA A 12 2.81 13.14 -4.89
N PHE A 13 1.94 13.08 -3.88
CA PHE A 13 1.94 14.05 -2.80
C PHE A 13 3.23 14.03 -1.97
N VAL A 14 3.82 12.85 -1.78
CA VAL A 14 5.12 12.69 -1.10
C VAL A 14 6.28 13.22 -1.94
N HIS A 15 6.25 13.02 -3.25
CA HIS A 15 7.33 13.42 -4.17
C HIS A 15 7.08 14.77 -4.84
N ARG A 16 6.09 15.54 -4.38
CA ARG A 16 5.69 16.81 -4.99
C ARG A 16 6.80 17.85 -5.02
N ASP A 17 7.79 17.70 -4.14
CA ASP A 17 8.93 18.60 -4.04
C ASP A 17 9.92 18.40 -5.21
N GLU A 18 9.88 17.23 -5.86
CA GLU A 18 10.62 16.94 -7.11
C GLU A 18 9.92 17.49 -8.35
N PHE A 19 8.67 17.94 -8.22
CA PHE A 19 7.92 18.50 -9.34
C PHE A 19 8.39 19.94 -9.59
N GLU A 20 9.03 20.16 -10.74
CA GLU A 20 9.36 21.49 -11.22
C GLU A 20 8.09 22.25 -11.64
N PHE A 21 7.71 23.26 -10.85
CA PHE A 21 6.56 24.12 -11.11
C PHE A 21 6.66 24.95 -12.40
N ASP A 22 7.84 24.98 -13.04
CA ASP A 22 8.05 25.62 -14.34
C ASP A 22 7.51 24.78 -15.51
N ARG A 23 7.13 23.52 -15.27
CA ARG A 23 6.45 22.69 -16.26
C ARG A 23 4.97 23.05 -16.34
N GLU A 24 4.51 23.39 -17.55
CA GLU A 24 3.11 23.74 -17.85
C GLU A 24 2.09 22.67 -17.41
N ASP A 25 2.49 21.39 -17.35
CA ASP A 25 1.59 20.28 -17.05
C ASP A 25 2.20 19.25 -16.09
N ALA A 26 1.47 18.95 -15.02
CA ALA A 26 1.77 17.85 -14.09
C ALA A 26 1.40 16.46 -14.65
N ARG A 27 0.64 16.41 -15.75
CA ARG A 27 0.12 15.16 -16.32
C ARG A 27 1.20 14.15 -16.67
N PRO A 28 2.30 14.50 -17.36
CA PRO A 28 3.34 13.54 -17.72
C PRO A 28 4.02 12.92 -16.49
N TRP A 29 4.24 13.71 -15.44
CA TRP A 29 4.84 13.28 -14.18
C TRP A 29 3.93 12.29 -13.43
N LEU A 30 2.64 12.63 -13.28
CA LEU A 30 1.64 11.74 -12.69
C LEU A 30 1.46 10.44 -13.49
N CYS A 31 1.43 10.54 -14.82
CA CYS A 31 1.36 9.37 -15.69
C CYS A 31 2.59 8.47 -15.55
N GLY A 32 3.78 9.03 -15.29
CA GLY A 32 4.99 8.27 -14.99
C GLY A 32 4.86 7.44 -13.70
N ILE A 33 4.40 8.07 -12.62
CA ILE A 33 4.13 7.40 -11.34
C ILE A 33 3.06 6.30 -11.53
N ALA A 34 1.96 6.64 -12.20
CA ALA A 34 0.86 5.70 -12.49
C ALA A 34 1.34 4.50 -13.31
N ARG A 35 2.19 4.70 -14.32
CA ARG A 35 2.74 3.61 -15.13
C ARG A 35 3.58 2.63 -14.29
N ASN A 36 4.44 3.14 -13.40
CA ASN A 36 5.26 2.30 -12.52
C ASN A 36 4.37 1.48 -11.56
N LEU A 37 3.40 2.14 -10.92
CA LEU A 37 2.45 1.50 -10.00
C LEU A 37 1.56 0.46 -10.68
N CYS A 38 0.95 0.82 -11.82
CA CYS A 38 0.16 -0.11 -12.64
C CYS A 38 1.00 -1.33 -13.03
N GLY A 39 2.24 -1.14 -13.50
CA GLY A 39 3.11 -2.25 -13.89
C GLY A 39 3.41 -3.24 -12.76
N ARG A 40 3.54 -2.77 -11.51
CA ARG A 40 3.73 -3.64 -10.33
C ARG A 40 2.41 -4.28 -9.88
N HIS A 41 1.35 -3.48 -9.82
CA HIS A 41 0.03 -3.92 -9.36
C HIS A 41 -0.53 -4.99 -10.30
N PHE A 42 -0.55 -4.73 -11.61
CA PHE A 42 -1.04 -5.69 -12.58
C PHE A 42 -0.22 -6.97 -12.56
N ARG A 43 1.12 -6.93 -12.54
CA ARG A 43 1.93 -8.17 -12.47
C ARG A 43 1.55 -9.04 -11.28
N THR A 44 1.37 -8.44 -10.10
CA THR A 44 0.96 -9.14 -8.88
C THR A 44 -0.46 -9.70 -9.02
N GLN A 45 -1.41 -8.90 -9.50
CA GLN A 45 -2.80 -9.34 -9.72
C GLN A 45 -2.90 -10.46 -10.75
N TRP A 46 -2.16 -10.36 -11.84
CA TRP A 46 -2.06 -11.41 -12.86
C TRP A 46 -1.50 -12.69 -12.26
N GLN A 47 -0.39 -12.62 -11.51
CA GLN A 47 0.18 -13.80 -10.84
C GLN A 47 -0.83 -14.45 -9.88
N ILE A 48 -1.45 -13.68 -8.98
CA ILE A 48 -2.45 -14.18 -8.03
C ILE A 48 -3.62 -14.80 -8.78
N ARG A 49 -4.12 -14.14 -9.83
CA ARG A 49 -5.22 -14.65 -10.64
C ARG A 49 -4.83 -15.95 -11.35
N HIS A 50 -3.65 -16.02 -11.96
CA HIS A 50 -3.14 -17.23 -12.61
C HIS A 50 -2.99 -18.38 -11.61
N LEU A 51 -2.44 -18.11 -10.42
CA LEU A 51 -2.33 -19.11 -9.36
C LEU A 51 -3.71 -19.56 -8.86
N THR A 52 -4.65 -18.62 -8.67
CA THR A 52 -6.01 -18.92 -8.23
C THR A 52 -6.75 -19.80 -9.23
N HIS A 53 -6.58 -19.56 -10.54
CA HIS A 53 -7.15 -20.42 -11.58
C HIS A 53 -6.54 -21.83 -11.63
N ARG A 54 -5.31 -22.02 -11.11
CA ARG A 54 -4.69 -23.35 -10.99
C ARG A 54 -5.19 -24.12 -9.76
N LEU A 55 -5.75 -23.43 -8.77
CA LEU A 55 -6.29 -24.05 -7.57
C LEU A 55 -7.76 -24.44 -7.79
N PRO A 56 -8.22 -25.55 -7.17
CA PRO A 56 -9.64 -25.87 -7.18
C PRO A 56 -10.45 -24.72 -6.55
N PRO A 57 -11.66 -24.43 -7.06
CA PRO A 57 -12.47 -23.33 -6.54
C PRO A 57 -12.72 -23.53 -5.03
N PRO A 58 -12.68 -22.47 -4.22
CA PRO A 58 -12.88 -22.60 -2.79
C PRO A 58 -14.24 -23.23 -2.51
N PRO A 59 -14.34 -24.17 -1.56
CA PRO A 59 -15.61 -24.81 -1.26
C PRO A 59 -16.63 -23.75 -0.83
N ILE A 60 -17.82 -23.83 -1.40
CA ILE A 60 -18.98 -23.01 -1.03
C ILE A 60 -19.17 -23.08 0.49
N GLY A 61 -19.06 -21.92 1.16
CA GLY A 61 -19.11 -21.80 2.63
C GLY A 61 -17.81 -21.32 3.30
N LEU A 62 -16.68 -21.23 2.59
CA LEU A 62 -15.38 -20.83 3.18
C LEU A 62 -15.23 -19.31 3.43
N ARG A 63 -16.12 -18.47 2.88
CA ARG A 63 -16.03 -16.99 3.02
C ARG A 63 -16.13 -16.50 4.47
N ALA A 64 -16.70 -17.31 5.36
CA ALA A 64 -16.81 -17.00 6.77
C ALA A 64 -15.59 -17.44 7.60
N ARG A 65 -14.37 -17.60 7.06
CA ARG A 65 -13.17 -17.95 7.88
C ARG A 65 -12.03 -16.92 7.85
N TYR A 66 -11.82 -16.19 6.76
CA TYR A 66 -10.58 -15.40 6.55
C TYR A 66 -10.51 -14.02 7.23
N ARG A 67 -11.65 -13.37 7.49
CA ARG A 67 -11.77 -12.08 8.23
C ARG A 67 -11.26 -12.07 9.70
N ARG A 68 -10.76 -13.20 10.25
CA ARG A 68 -10.26 -13.32 11.64
C ARG A 68 -8.72 -13.27 11.72
N ARG A 69 -8.08 -12.38 10.96
CA ARG A 69 -6.69 -11.99 11.25
C ARG A 69 -6.49 -10.48 11.33
N GLN A 70 -7.29 -9.67 10.63
CA GLN A 70 -7.29 -8.20 10.79
C GLN A 70 -8.17 -7.69 11.94
N ALA A 71 -9.16 -8.46 12.40
CA ALA A 71 -9.93 -8.15 13.62
C ALA A 71 -9.23 -8.57 14.92
N GLY A 72 -8.03 -9.17 14.82
CA GLY A 72 -7.05 -9.14 15.90
C GLY A 72 -6.44 -7.75 15.96
N GLY A 73 -7.29 -6.75 16.18
CA GLY A 73 -6.84 -5.43 16.58
C GLY A 73 -5.93 -5.62 17.77
N CYS A 74 -4.87 -4.82 17.80
CA CYS A 74 -4.07 -4.59 18.97
C CYS A 74 -5.02 -4.24 20.13
N THR A 75 -5.50 -5.24 20.85
CA THR A 75 -5.74 -5.08 22.26
C THR A 75 -4.33 -5.09 22.83
N ALA A 76 -3.71 -3.91 22.80
CA ALA A 76 -2.82 -3.56 23.88
C ALA A 76 -3.64 -3.87 25.13
N SER A 77 -3.34 -4.99 25.77
CA SER A 77 -3.82 -5.23 27.11
C SER A 77 -3.41 -3.98 27.88
N ALA A 78 -4.41 -3.23 28.32
CA ALA A 78 -4.24 -2.13 29.22
C ALA A 78 -3.60 -2.68 30.51
N GLY A 79 -2.27 -2.78 30.51
CA GLY A 79 -1.48 -2.62 31.70
C GLY A 79 -1.50 -1.13 32.03
N THR A 80 -2.28 -0.80 33.04
CA THR A 80 -2.33 0.43 33.86
C THR A 80 -1.53 1.64 33.36
N PRO A 81 -2.16 2.84 33.20
CA PRO A 81 -1.44 4.02 32.74
C PRO A 81 -0.51 4.53 33.84
N LEU A 82 0.78 4.26 33.71
CA LEU A 82 1.79 5.10 34.34
C LEU A 82 1.95 6.35 33.48
N ARG A 83 1.37 7.43 34.00
CA ARG A 83 1.66 8.84 33.76
C ARG A 83 3.02 9.07 33.07
N GLY A 84 3.01 9.56 31.83
CA GLY A 84 4.17 10.21 31.22
C GLY A 84 4.32 9.99 29.72
N ASP A 85 4.08 11.06 28.97
CA ASP A 85 4.70 11.38 27.69
C ASP A 85 4.23 10.64 26.41
N MET A 86 3.38 11.34 25.65
CA MET A 86 2.86 10.91 24.35
C MET A 86 3.91 11.18 23.26
N ARG A 87 4.94 10.33 23.18
CA ARG A 87 5.87 10.31 22.04
C ARG A 87 5.36 9.39 20.95
N THR A 88 4.92 10.03 19.86
CA THR A 88 4.86 9.62 18.46
C THR A 88 4.93 8.13 18.15
N VAL A 89 3.84 7.59 17.61
CA VAL A 89 3.83 6.29 16.90
C VAL A 89 4.71 6.41 15.66
N ALA A 90 5.88 5.76 15.70
CA ALA A 90 6.74 5.57 14.55
C ALA A 90 6.06 4.59 13.57
N VAL A 91 5.59 5.12 12.43
CA VAL A 91 5.34 4.30 11.24
C VAL A 91 6.71 3.86 10.75
N THR A 92 7.08 2.60 10.96
CA THR A 92 8.23 2.02 10.26
C THR A 92 7.83 1.79 8.81
N GLY A 93 7.96 2.85 8.00
CA GLY A 93 8.17 2.70 6.57
C GLY A 93 9.43 1.87 6.38
N ARG A 94 9.28 0.71 5.72
CA ARG A 94 10.42 -0.08 5.28
C ARG A 94 11.05 0.68 4.12
N ASP A 95 11.97 1.58 4.43
CA ASP A 95 12.86 2.17 3.46
C ASP A 95 13.76 1.05 2.91
N SER A 96 13.65 0.83 1.60
CA SER A 96 14.59 0.02 0.85
C SER A 96 14.85 0.71 -0.47
N HIS A 97 15.62 1.80 -0.43
CA HIS A 97 16.58 2.19 -1.45
C HIS A 97 17.53 3.26 -0.90
N PRO A 98 18.76 3.46 -1.44
CA PRO A 98 19.25 3.05 -2.76
C PRO A 98 20.63 2.38 -2.79
N ALA A 99 20.92 1.67 -3.87
CA ALA A 99 22.29 1.52 -4.37
C ALA A 99 22.31 2.10 -5.78
N CYS A 100 22.82 3.33 -5.90
CA CYS A 100 23.26 3.90 -7.17
C CYS A 100 24.54 3.17 -7.63
N ASN A 101 24.49 2.59 -8.82
CA ASN A 101 25.43 2.87 -9.89
C ASN A 101 24.70 2.67 -11.23
#